data_AF-A0AAW1KKA7-F1
#
_entry.id   AF-A0AAW1KKA7-F1
#
_cell.length_a   1.000
_cell.length_b   1.000
_cell.length_c   1.000
_cell.angle_alpha   90.00
_cell.angle_beta   90.00
_cell.angle_gamma   90.00
#
_symmetry.space_group_name_H-M   'P 1'
#
loop_
_entity.id
_entity.type
_entity.pdbx_description
1 polymer ?
#
loop_
_entity_poly.entity_id
_entity_poly.type
_entity_poly.pdbx_seq_one_letter_code
_entity_poly.pdbx_strand_id
1 'polypeptide(L)'
;MDANILPFSNGYWVWDELNNCVMFASRDSSPKNPSQIKTTTTSITGTSKPQGQYEIKFHEITDKLEKIIFRRYFQRRCNIDEPEVVTIQDVKDIALYLANPKDLSAEFIIQDSVKDIALYLANPKDLSAEFITFFHIPTVDRFLRALILYFQYFLDIWEYMLERRIEESRKLRQPVVIELENIIRDDLGDLRSMLAREYLSLIGGLEDAAKFHHMSSRNNDSLSDKDRRLFEMLICMSSRVVWIALQRKHLTLIELEMGRVFRSDFFNIIVHRRQVAPFKRSAAEDRVMIGPSNRYERKLLQRSPLVKELMLGEHCHRMLGAGFKNFQPLDARTNYLEAAYAAPEELLLSMGVTVGVIGIPRDEYDPVLMTRERTSKTFNKPPIEVPPFKIPPRVRHGDDDIPKTFPVEPCRYKETEQTRIARITQCKMWRKHVKKALEVANPDEIRRAASGKLAHLTSSVISSAAKEE
;
A
#
# COMPACT_ATOMS: atom_id res chain seq x y z
N MET A 1 12.24 -59.34 -17.38
CA MET A 1 11.08 -58.84 -16.62
C MET A 1 11.33 -57.38 -16.36
N ASP A 2 10.90 -56.56 -17.30
CA ASP A 2 11.07 -55.11 -17.30
C ASP A 2 10.13 -54.47 -16.29
N ALA A 3 10.67 -53.70 -15.35
CA ALA A 3 9.89 -52.78 -14.53
C ALA A 3 9.88 -51.42 -15.24
N ASN A 4 8.68 -50.98 -15.65
CA ASN A 4 8.40 -49.68 -16.24
C ASN A 4 8.97 -48.52 -15.38
N ILE A 5 10.08 -47.95 -15.83
CA ILE A 5 10.62 -46.68 -15.33
C ILE A 5 9.95 -45.54 -16.10
N LEU A 6 9.24 -44.67 -15.39
CA LEU A 6 8.52 -43.52 -15.95
C LEU A 6 9.48 -42.57 -16.70
N PRO A 7 9.09 -42.00 -17.86
CA PRO A 7 9.98 -41.24 -18.76
C PRO A 7 10.49 -39.89 -18.21
N PHE A 8 10.17 -39.52 -16.96
CA PHE A 8 10.49 -38.21 -16.37
C PHE A 8 11.33 -38.26 -15.08
N SER A 9 12.00 -39.38 -14.79
CA SER A 9 12.91 -39.45 -13.64
C SER A 9 14.30 -38.89 -13.98
N ASN A 10 14.64 -37.75 -13.37
CA ASN A 10 15.97 -37.14 -13.21
C ASN A 10 16.81 -36.89 -14.48
N GLY A 11 16.94 -35.61 -14.83
CA GLY A 11 18.02 -35.07 -15.64
C GLY A 11 17.92 -33.55 -15.73
N TYR A 12 18.98 -32.91 -16.24
CA TYR A 12 19.01 -31.48 -16.47
C TYR A 12 18.33 -31.13 -17.79
N TRP A 13 17.45 -30.14 -17.74
CA TRP A 13 16.71 -29.63 -18.88
C TRP A 13 17.03 -28.15 -19.05
N VAL A 14 17.23 -27.73 -20.29
CA VAL A 14 17.53 -26.35 -20.65
C VAL A 14 16.44 -25.85 -21.58
N TRP A 15 15.98 -24.63 -21.36
CA TRP A 15 15.01 -23.97 -22.23
C TRP A 15 15.71 -23.54 -23.52
N ASP A 16 15.18 -23.98 -24.67
CA ASP A 16 15.65 -23.52 -25.98
C ASP A 16 14.70 -22.42 -26.49
N GLU A 17 15.20 -21.18 -26.49
CA GLU A 17 14.45 -20.00 -26.92
C GLU A 17 14.12 -20.01 -28.42
N LEU A 18 14.94 -20.67 -29.26
CA LEU A 18 14.74 -20.70 -30.71
C LEU A 18 13.59 -21.61 -31.12
N ASN A 19 13.44 -22.73 -30.42
CA ASN A 19 12.42 -23.74 -30.72
C ASN A 19 11.23 -23.71 -29.74
N ASN A 20 11.28 -22.81 -28.76
CA ASN A 20 10.25 -22.58 -27.75
C ASN A 20 9.83 -23.86 -27.01
N CYS A 21 10.82 -24.72 -26.71
CA CYS A 21 10.60 -26.02 -26.09
C CYS A 21 11.69 -26.34 -25.04
N VAL A 22 11.37 -27.27 -24.14
CA VAL A 22 12.30 -27.74 -23.11
C VAL A 22 13.15 -28.86 -23.71
N MET A 23 14.46 -28.66 -23.77
CA MET A 23 15.40 -29.65 -24.28
C MET A 23 16.13 -30.38 -23.16
N PHE A 24 16.30 -31.68 -23.33
CA PHE A 24 17.07 -32.52 -22.41
C PHE A 24 18.57 -32.26 -22.58
N ALA A 25 19.28 -31.86 -21.52
CA ALA A 25 20.69 -31.51 -21.59
C ALA A 25 21.64 -32.65 -21.15
N SER A 26 21.41 -33.30 -20.00
CA SER A 26 22.23 -34.43 -19.53
C SER A 26 21.61 -35.15 -18.34
N ARG A 27 21.92 -36.45 -18.16
CA ARG A 27 21.59 -37.22 -16.93
C ARG A 27 22.69 -37.16 -15.86
N ASP A 28 23.95 -36.90 -16.22
CA ASP A 28 25.09 -36.97 -15.30
C ASP A 28 25.99 -35.72 -15.36
N SER A 29 26.10 -35.02 -14.24
CA SER A 29 27.37 -34.37 -13.85
C SER A 29 27.43 -34.30 -12.33
N SER A 30 28.49 -34.85 -11.75
CA SER A 30 28.75 -34.94 -10.32
C SER A 30 28.97 -33.56 -9.67
N PRO A 31 28.72 -33.42 -8.36
CA PRO A 31 28.89 -32.16 -7.65
C PRO A 31 30.37 -31.83 -7.52
N LYS A 32 30.81 -30.72 -8.13
CA LYS A 32 32.15 -30.18 -7.84
C LYS A 32 32.14 -29.54 -6.44
N ASN A 33 33.04 -30.02 -5.57
CA ASN A 33 33.26 -29.52 -4.21
C ASN A 33 33.54 -28.00 -4.17
N PRO A 34 33.05 -27.26 -3.14
CA PRO A 34 33.14 -25.80 -3.04
C PRO A 34 34.48 -25.28 -2.50
N SER A 35 35.60 -25.90 -2.90
CA SER A 35 36.94 -25.46 -2.51
C SER A 35 37.86 -25.58 -3.71
N GLN A 36 38.39 -24.44 -4.18
CA GLN A 36 39.15 -24.23 -5.42
C GLN A 36 38.31 -23.84 -6.65
N ILE A 37 37.57 -22.73 -6.55
CA ILE A 37 37.48 -21.81 -7.69
C ILE A 37 38.40 -20.65 -7.35
N LYS A 38 39.57 -20.63 -7.98
CA LYS A 38 40.44 -19.45 -8.01
C LYS A 38 39.63 -18.32 -8.62
N THR A 39 39.46 -17.27 -7.84
CA THR A 39 38.92 -15.98 -8.26
C THR A 39 39.82 -15.44 -9.37
N THR A 40 39.49 -15.73 -10.63
CA THR A 40 39.96 -14.92 -11.74
C THR A 40 39.07 -13.70 -11.76
N THR A 41 39.55 -12.65 -11.08
CA THR A 41 39.02 -11.30 -11.11
C THR A 41 38.99 -10.83 -12.56
N THR A 42 37.89 -11.10 -13.27
CA THR A 42 37.53 -10.34 -14.47
C THR A 42 36.65 -9.22 -13.97
N SER A 43 37.28 -8.06 -13.78
CA SER A 43 36.66 -6.78 -13.53
C SER A 43 35.69 -6.46 -14.66
N ILE A 44 34.44 -6.90 -14.52
CA ILE A 44 33.32 -6.30 -15.23
C ILE A 44 33.07 -4.97 -14.52
N THR A 45 33.74 -3.92 -14.99
CA THR A 45 33.36 -2.53 -14.82
C THR A 45 32.04 -2.27 -15.56
N GLY A 46 30.98 -2.91 -15.09
CA GLY A 46 29.60 -2.58 -15.38
C GLY A 46 29.06 -1.86 -14.16
N THR A 47 28.84 -0.56 -14.28
CA THR A 47 28.26 0.32 -13.27
C THR A 47 26.82 -0.08 -12.94
N SER A 48 26.64 -1.16 -12.18
CA SER A 48 25.36 -1.45 -11.53
C SER A 48 25.15 -0.42 -10.42
N LYS A 49 24.32 0.58 -10.70
CA LYS A 49 23.87 1.55 -9.70
C LYS A 49 23.29 0.79 -8.50
N PRO A 50 23.58 1.22 -7.26
CA PRO A 50 23.03 0.56 -6.07
C PRO A 50 21.50 0.54 -6.12
N GLN A 51 20.90 -0.56 -5.67
CA GLN A 51 19.46 -0.83 -5.51
C GLN A 51 18.76 0.13 -4.51
N GLY A 52 19.06 1.44 -4.53
CA GLY A 52 18.66 2.45 -3.54
C GLY A 52 17.92 3.66 -4.11
N GLN A 53 17.25 3.53 -5.26
CA GLN A 53 16.71 4.70 -6.00
C GLN A 53 15.22 5.04 -5.76
N TYR A 54 14.52 4.35 -4.83
CA TYR A 54 13.07 4.52 -4.64
C TYR A 54 12.70 4.70 -3.16
N GLU A 55 13.31 5.67 -2.48
CA GLU A 55 12.91 6.02 -1.12
C GLU A 55 12.07 7.30 -1.15
N ILE A 56 10.73 7.13 -1.07
CA ILE A 56 9.83 8.25 -0.84
C ILE A 56 10.07 8.73 0.59
N LYS A 57 10.46 10.00 0.74
CA LYS A 57 10.61 10.63 2.05
C LYS A 57 9.28 11.24 2.46
N PHE A 58 8.97 11.19 3.76
CA PHE A 58 7.71 11.72 4.30
C PHE A 58 7.98 12.73 5.40
N HIS A 59 7.19 13.80 5.44
CA HIS A 59 7.10 14.65 6.62
C HIS A 59 6.29 13.94 7.71
N GLU A 60 6.86 13.88 8.92
CA GLU A 60 6.18 13.28 10.08
C GLU A 60 5.32 14.29 10.83
N ILE A 61 5.68 15.58 10.75
CA ILE A 61 5.03 16.69 11.44
C ILE A 61 4.65 17.73 10.41
N THR A 62 3.45 18.28 10.54
CA THR A 62 2.96 19.36 9.70
C THR A 62 2.79 20.62 10.56
N ASP A 63 3.35 21.73 10.11
CA ASP A 63 3.23 23.01 10.83
C ASP A 63 1.82 23.63 10.64
N LYS A 64 1.55 24.77 11.31
CA LYS A 64 0.25 25.45 11.18
C LYS A 64 -0.01 25.96 9.76
N LEU A 65 1.04 26.40 9.05
CA LEU A 65 0.93 26.98 7.71
C LEU A 65 0.62 25.89 6.69
N GLU A 66 1.33 24.78 6.72
CA GLU A 66 1.11 23.60 5.89
C GLU A 66 -0.28 23.01 6.11
N LYS A 67 -0.80 23.00 7.35
CA LYS A 67 -2.20 22.60 7.60
C LYS A 67 -3.20 23.52 6.91
N ILE A 68 -2.92 24.83 6.88
CA ILE A 68 -3.75 25.82 6.17
C ILE A 68 -3.65 25.62 4.66
N ILE A 69 -2.44 25.40 4.14
CA ILE A 69 -2.19 25.12 2.72
C ILE A 69 -2.95 23.86 2.28
N PHE A 70 -2.82 22.77 3.03
CA PHE A 70 -3.53 21.53 2.78
C PHE A 70 -5.05 21.75 2.73
N ARG A 71 -5.60 22.39 3.76
CA ARG A 71 -7.04 22.73 3.84
C ARG A 71 -7.51 23.58 2.66
N ARG A 72 -6.67 24.49 2.17
CA ARG A 72 -7.03 25.44 1.10
C ARG A 72 -6.94 24.82 -0.29
N TYR A 73 -5.94 23.99 -0.56
CA TYR A 73 -5.61 23.59 -1.93
C TYR A 73 -5.80 22.10 -2.22
N PHE A 74 -5.70 21.23 -1.20
CA PHE A 74 -5.65 19.78 -1.40
C PHE A 74 -6.82 19.04 -0.76
N GLN A 75 -7.36 19.55 0.35
CA GLN A 75 -8.46 18.92 1.05
C GLN A 75 -9.73 18.88 0.19
N ARG A 76 -10.36 17.70 0.14
CA ARG A 76 -11.61 17.45 -0.58
C ARG A 76 -12.72 18.39 -0.11
N ARG A 77 -13.40 19.00 -1.08
CA ARG A 77 -14.60 19.81 -0.86
C ARG A 77 -15.83 18.91 -0.77
N CYS A 78 -16.69 19.17 0.19
CA CYS A 78 -18.00 18.53 0.33
C CYS A 78 -19.07 19.60 0.10
N ASN A 79 -20.14 19.22 -0.59
CA ASN A 79 -21.32 20.08 -0.68
C ASN A 79 -22.06 20.12 0.67
N ILE A 80 -22.91 21.11 0.87
CA ILE A 80 -23.66 21.29 2.13
C ILE A 80 -24.58 20.08 2.41
N ASP A 81 -25.12 19.46 1.36
CA ASP A 81 -26.05 18.33 1.46
C ASP A 81 -25.34 16.97 1.55
N GLU A 82 -24.00 16.97 1.47
CA GLU A 82 -23.21 15.76 1.50
C GLU A 82 -22.65 15.48 2.91
N PRO A 83 -22.65 14.21 3.36
CA PRO A 83 -22.04 13.85 4.63
C PRO A 83 -20.54 14.16 4.63
N GLU A 84 -20.11 14.97 5.60
CA GLU A 84 -18.70 15.32 5.79
C GLU A 84 -17.99 14.32 6.72
N VAL A 85 -17.81 13.10 6.22
CA VAL A 85 -17.03 12.05 6.89
C VAL A 85 -15.62 11.93 6.30
N VAL A 86 -14.69 11.39 7.08
CA VAL A 86 -13.35 11.03 6.61
C VAL A 86 -13.45 9.82 5.68
N THR A 87 -12.94 9.96 4.46
CA THR A 87 -12.93 8.89 3.45
C THR A 87 -11.52 8.38 3.20
N ILE A 88 -11.39 7.24 2.53
CA ILE A 88 -10.09 6.70 2.09
C ILE A 88 -9.36 7.70 1.19
N GLN A 89 -10.10 8.48 0.41
CA GLN A 89 -9.53 9.53 -0.44
C GLN A 89 -8.87 10.63 0.41
N ASP A 90 -9.47 11.04 1.53
CA ASP A 90 -8.89 12.05 2.43
C ASP A 90 -7.56 11.55 3.02
N VAL A 91 -7.48 10.27 3.41
CA VAL A 91 -6.24 9.65 3.91
C VAL A 91 -5.16 9.59 2.81
N LYS A 92 -5.54 9.23 1.59
CA LYS A 92 -4.65 9.20 0.42
C LYS A 92 -4.10 10.58 0.08
N ASP A 93 -4.94 11.61 0.10
CA ASP A 93 -4.55 12.99 -0.17
C ASP A 93 -3.50 13.47 0.84
N ILE A 94 -3.69 13.15 2.12
CA ILE A 94 -2.70 13.48 3.16
C ILE A 94 -1.41 12.68 2.96
N ALA A 95 -1.49 11.39 2.65
CA ALA A 95 -0.31 10.58 2.37
C ALA A 95 0.50 11.16 1.19
N LEU A 96 -0.17 11.56 0.11
CA LEU A 96 0.44 12.21 -1.06
C LEU A 96 1.06 13.56 -0.72
N TYR A 97 0.39 14.34 0.13
CA TYR A 97 0.91 15.63 0.59
C TYR A 97 2.18 15.46 1.42
N LEU A 98 2.20 14.50 2.35
CA LEU A 98 3.36 14.24 3.20
C LEU A 98 4.52 13.60 2.43
N ALA A 99 4.24 12.87 1.35
CA ALA A 99 5.22 12.21 0.48
C ALA A 99 6.08 13.17 -0.35
N ASN A 100 5.77 14.47 -0.37
CA ASN A 100 6.49 15.46 -1.17
C ASN A 100 7.26 16.46 -0.30
N PRO A 101 8.42 16.08 0.27
CA PRO A 101 9.09 16.91 1.26
C PRO A 101 9.87 18.10 0.71
N LYS A 102 9.94 18.28 -0.61
CA LYS A 102 10.78 19.33 -1.24
C LYS A 102 10.00 20.42 -1.96
N ASP A 103 8.69 20.25 -2.14
CA ASP A 103 7.82 21.27 -2.76
C ASP A 103 6.96 22.05 -1.73
N LEU A 104 7.22 21.86 -0.43
CA LEU A 104 6.45 22.47 0.66
C LEU A 104 7.24 23.48 1.51
N SER A 105 8.50 23.79 1.18
CA SER A 105 9.10 25.01 1.73
C SER A 105 8.31 26.22 1.21
N ALA A 106 7.98 27.12 2.12
CA ALA A 106 7.10 28.27 1.96
C ALA A 106 7.50 29.29 0.87
N GLU A 107 8.46 28.99 -0.01
CA GLU A 107 8.82 29.81 -1.17
C GLU A 107 7.87 29.61 -2.37
N PHE A 108 7.15 28.49 -2.48
CA PHE A 108 6.31 28.24 -3.65
C PHE A 108 4.95 28.98 -3.64
N ILE A 109 4.55 29.60 -2.52
CA ILE A 109 3.33 30.43 -2.44
C ILE A 109 3.67 31.93 -2.41
N ILE A 110 4.92 32.32 -2.13
CA ILE A 110 5.37 33.72 -2.13
C ILE A 110 5.87 34.13 -3.53
N GLN A 111 5.37 33.50 -4.58
CA GLN A 111 5.73 33.84 -5.96
C GLN A 111 4.95 35.04 -6.53
N ASP A 112 4.50 35.95 -5.67
CA ASP A 112 4.11 37.33 -6.04
C ASP A 112 5.09 38.39 -5.51
N SER A 113 6.13 38.02 -4.76
CA SER A 113 7.10 39.02 -4.33
C SER A 113 8.47 38.45 -4.00
N VAL A 114 9.41 38.92 -4.81
CA VAL A 114 10.86 38.91 -4.65
C VAL A 114 11.58 37.71 -5.28
N LYS A 115 12.28 38.08 -6.36
CA LYS A 115 13.27 37.30 -7.11
C LYS A 115 14.48 37.04 -6.22
N ASP A 116 15.11 35.90 -6.51
CA ASP A 116 16.44 35.47 -6.06
C ASP A 116 16.53 34.97 -4.61
N ILE A 117 17.11 33.76 -4.50
CA ILE A 117 17.46 32.96 -3.31
C ILE A 117 16.49 31.80 -3.05
N ALA A 118 16.54 30.79 -3.93
CA ALA A 118 16.39 29.36 -3.60
C ALA A 118 16.66 28.50 -4.84
N LEU A 119 17.81 28.77 -5.48
CA LEU A 119 18.45 27.75 -6.30
C LEU A 119 18.86 26.61 -5.35
N TYR A 120 18.32 25.41 -5.58
CA TYR A 120 18.72 24.07 -5.09
C TYR A 120 17.66 23.34 -4.25
N LEU A 121 17.03 22.32 -4.88
CA LEU A 121 16.84 20.93 -4.39
C LEU A 121 15.55 20.30 -4.93
N ALA A 122 15.52 20.02 -6.23
CA ALA A 122 14.53 19.14 -6.85
C ALA A 122 14.82 17.67 -6.49
N ASN A 123 13.83 16.90 -6.02
CA ASN A 123 13.68 15.51 -6.50
C ASN A 123 12.21 15.14 -6.76
N PRO A 124 11.62 15.62 -7.87
CA PRO A 124 10.32 15.17 -8.38
C PRO A 124 10.25 13.70 -8.85
N LYS A 125 11.30 12.90 -8.62
CA LYS A 125 11.42 11.57 -9.24
C LYS A 125 10.59 10.49 -8.55
N ASP A 126 10.04 10.78 -7.38
CA ASP A 126 9.47 9.75 -6.52
C ASP A 126 7.95 9.60 -6.64
N LEU A 127 7.23 10.51 -7.32
CA LEU A 127 5.78 10.41 -7.59
C LEU A 127 5.46 10.79 -9.04
N SER A 128 5.26 9.80 -9.92
CA SER A 128 4.91 10.05 -11.32
C SER A 128 3.40 10.31 -11.51
N ALA A 129 3.03 11.06 -12.55
CA ALA A 129 1.62 11.25 -12.92
C ALA A 129 0.91 9.91 -13.26
N GLU A 130 1.67 8.91 -13.72
CA GLU A 130 1.19 7.54 -13.91
C GLU A 130 0.84 6.90 -12.57
N PHE A 131 1.72 6.97 -11.57
CA PHE A 131 1.44 6.45 -10.24
C PHE A 131 0.25 7.15 -9.59
N ILE A 132 0.10 8.47 -9.71
CA ILE A 132 -1.08 9.17 -9.20
C ILE A 132 -2.36 8.59 -9.83
N THR A 133 -2.33 8.30 -11.14
CA THR A 133 -3.49 7.70 -11.81
C THR A 133 -3.77 6.29 -11.29
N PHE A 134 -2.72 5.47 -11.15
CA PHE A 134 -2.80 4.12 -10.58
C PHE A 134 -3.34 4.14 -9.14
N PHE A 135 -2.82 5.04 -8.30
CA PHE A 135 -3.21 5.14 -6.90
C PHE A 135 -4.67 5.58 -6.72
N HIS A 136 -5.30 6.17 -7.74
CA HIS A 136 -6.71 6.60 -7.74
C HIS A 136 -7.65 5.64 -8.50
N ILE A 137 -7.26 4.38 -8.70
CA ILE A 137 -8.19 3.37 -9.24
C ILE A 137 -8.98 2.67 -8.11
N PRO A 138 -10.25 2.30 -8.33
CA PRO A 138 -11.05 1.52 -7.39
C PRO A 138 -10.36 0.29 -6.79
N THR A 139 -9.60 -0.47 -7.58
CA THR A 139 -8.89 -1.65 -7.06
C THR A 139 -7.86 -1.29 -5.98
N VAL A 140 -7.20 -0.14 -6.09
CA VAL A 140 -6.28 0.35 -5.04
C VAL A 140 -7.06 0.78 -3.80
N ASP A 141 -8.24 1.38 -3.94
CA ASP A 141 -9.07 1.75 -2.77
C ASP A 141 -9.50 0.50 -2.00
N ARG A 142 -9.94 -0.56 -2.70
CA ARG A 142 -10.26 -1.86 -2.09
C ARG A 142 -9.06 -2.49 -1.39
N PHE A 143 -7.90 -2.47 -2.03
CA PHE A 143 -6.66 -2.95 -1.45
C PHE A 143 -6.30 -2.17 -0.17
N LEU A 144 -6.31 -0.84 -0.22
CA LEU A 144 -6.01 0.01 0.93
C LEU A 144 -7.00 -0.21 2.06
N ARG A 145 -8.30 -0.41 1.76
CA ARG A 145 -9.31 -0.70 2.78
C ARG A 145 -9.08 -2.05 3.45
N ALA A 146 -8.83 -3.12 2.68
CA ALA A 146 -8.44 -4.43 3.24
C ALA A 146 -7.17 -4.32 4.10
N LEU A 147 -6.21 -3.52 3.65
CA LEU A 147 -4.96 -3.29 4.36
C LEU A 147 -5.17 -2.60 5.70
N ILE A 148 -5.99 -1.54 5.75
CA ILE A 148 -6.32 -0.83 7.00
C ILE A 148 -7.03 -1.76 7.97
N LEU A 149 -8.00 -2.55 7.51
CA LEU A 149 -8.71 -3.53 8.35
C LEU A 149 -7.76 -4.58 8.94
N TYR A 150 -6.86 -5.11 8.11
CA TYR A 150 -5.84 -6.05 8.57
C TYR A 150 -4.95 -5.44 9.64
N PHE A 151 -4.43 -4.23 9.39
CA PHE A 151 -3.52 -3.57 10.32
C PHE A 151 -4.19 -3.10 11.60
N GLN A 152 -5.46 -2.70 11.54
CA GLN A 152 -6.23 -2.35 12.73
C GLN A 152 -6.28 -3.53 13.70
N TYR A 153 -6.69 -4.70 13.21
CA TYR A 153 -6.71 -5.90 14.04
C TYR A 153 -5.30 -6.37 14.43
N PHE A 154 -4.34 -6.34 13.51
CA PHE A 154 -2.96 -6.75 13.79
C PHE A 154 -2.32 -5.94 14.91
N LEU A 155 -2.51 -4.62 14.94
CA LEU A 155 -1.96 -3.76 15.98
C LEU A 155 -2.63 -4.02 17.34
N ASP A 156 -3.96 -4.22 17.38
CA ASP A 156 -4.67 -4.60 18.60
C ASP A 156 -4.14 -5.93 19.15
N ILE A 157 -3.92 -6.92 18.28
CA ILE A 157 -3.36 -8.22 18.68
C ILE A 157 -1.89 -8.09 19.09
N TRP A 158 -1.12 -7.22 18.46
CA TRP A 158 0.27 -6.98 18.86
C TRP A 158 0.34 -6.46 20.31
N GLU A 159 -0.48 -5.47 20.65
CA GLU A 159 -0.57 -4.94 22.02
C GLU A 159 -1.00 -6.01 23.01
N TYR A 160 -2.04 -6.79 22.67
CA TYR A 160 -2.47 -7.94 23.45
C TYR A 160 -1.32 -8.96 23.69
N MET A 161 -0.51 -9.25 22.67
CA MET A 161 0.63 -10.18 22.79
C MET A 161 1.72 -9.63 23.71
N LEU A 162 1.96 -8.31 23.70
CA LEU A 162 2.91 -7.68 24.62
C LEU A 162 2.44 -7.77 26.07
N GLU A 163 1.15 -7.52 26.33
CA GLU A 163 0.57 -7.72 27.66
C GLU A 163 0.67 -9.18 28.10
N ARG A 164 0.38 -10.11 27.19
CA ARG A 164 0.51 -11.55 27.41
C ARG A 164 1.92 -11.96 27.80
N ARG A 165 2.94 -11.39 27.17
CA ARG A 165 4.35 -11.64 27.49
C ARG A 165 4.69 -11.24 28.93
N ILE A 166 4.16 -10.10 29.38
CA ILE A 166 4.32 -9.64 30.78
C ILE A 166 3.61 -10.61 31.72
N GLU A 167 2.41 -11.08 31.37
CA GLU A 167 1.68 -12.05 32.20
C GLU A 167 2.32 -13.44 32.25
N GLU A 168 2.90 -13.94 31.15
CA GLU A 168 3.62 -15.21 31.12
C GLU A 168 4.83 -15.21 32.07
N SER A 169 5.44 -14.05 32.30
CA SER A 169 6.51 -13.91 33.32
C SER A 169 6.02 -14.07 34.76
N ARG A 170 4.70 -13.99 35.00
CA ARG A 170 4.08 -13.96 36.34
C ARG A 170 3.15 -15.14 36.62
N LYS A 171 2.53 -15.73 35.60
CA LYS A 171 1.43 -16.70 35.72
C LYS A 171 1.69 -17.93 34.86
N LEU A 172 1.25 -19.10 35.33
CA LEU A 172 1.27 -20.34 34.54
C LEU A 172 0.24 -20.27 33.40
N ARG A 173 0.62 -20.79 32.24
CA ARG A 173 -0.22 -20.82 31.04
C ARG A 173 -1.32 -21.88 31.15
N GLN A 174 -2.56 -21.48 30.87
CA GLN A 174 -3.72 -22.38 30.87
C GLN A 174 -4.08 -22.85 29.44
N PRO A 175 -4.65 -24.06 29.26
CA PRO A 175 -5.04 -24.58 27.95
C PRO A 175 -6.03 -23.68 27.18
N VAL A 176 -6.99 -23.08 27.89
CA VAL A 176 -7.99 -22.15 27.29
C VAL A 176 -7.35 -20.97 26.56
N VAL A 177 -6.17 -20.52 27.01
CA VAL A 177 -5.43 -19.43 26.35
C VAL A 177 -5.00 -19.83 24.95
N ILE A 178 -4.63 -21.10 24.74
CA ILE A 178 -4.24 -21.61 23.42
C ILE A 178 -5.44 -21.61 22.47
N GLU A 179 -6.62 -21.95 22.96
CA GLU A 179 -7.86 -21.93 22.16
C GLU A 179 -8.22 -20.50 21.74
N LEU A 180 -8.16 -19.54 22.67
CA LEU A 180 -8.40 -18.12 22.37
C LEU A 180 -7.37 -17.56 21.37
N GLU A 181 -6.10 -17.91 21.53
CA GLU A 181 -5.04 -17.54 20.59
C GLU A 181 -5.23 -18.17 19.20
N ASN A 182 -5.76 -19.39 19.12
CA ASN A 182 -6.09 -20.00 17.83
C ASN A 182 -7.22 -19.26 17.12
N ILE A 183 -8.23 -18.79 17.87
CA ILE A 183 -9.30 -17.94 17.30
C ILE A 183 -8.69 -16.65 16.72
N ILE A 184 -7.81 -15.99 17.48
CA ILE A 184 -7.11 -14.78 17.02
C ILE A 184 -6.26 -15.06 15.77
N ARG A 185 -5.50 -16.17 15.78
CA ARG A 185 -4.65 -16.61 14.66
C ARG A 185 -5.48 -16.79 13.39
N ASP A 186 -6.62 -17.46 13.52
CA ASP A 186 -7.49 -17.76 12.40
C ASP A 186 -8.14 -16.46 11.88
N ASP A 187 -8.52 -15.55 12.77
CA ASP A 187 -9.08 -14.24 12.43
C ASP A 187 -8.08 -13.35 11.68
N LEU A 188 -6.82 -13.34 12.10
CA LEU A 188 -5.74 -12.73 11.32
C LEU A 188 -5.57 -13.42 9.96
N GLY A 189 -5.72 -14.76 9.90
CA GLY A 189 -5.71 -15.53 8.66
C GLY A 189 -6.80 -15.09 7.67
N ASP A 190 -8.04 -14.95 8.14
CA ASP A 190 -9.15 -14.46 7.31
C ASP A 190 -8.85 -13.07 6.74
N LEU A 191 -8.39 -12.13 7.57
CA LEU A 191 -8.05 -10.78 7.11
C LEU A 191 -6.86 -10.76 6.14
N ARG A 192 -5.83 -11.58 6.39
CA ARG A 192 -4.70 -11.78 5.45
C ARG A 192 -5.20 -12.33 4.12
N SER A 193 -6.17 -13.25 4.12
CA SER A 193 -6.72 -13.82 2.88
C SER A 193 -7.48 -12.78 2.05
N MET A 194 -8.26 -11.90 2.70
CA MET A 194 -8.94 -10.78 2.02
C MET A 194 -7.93 -9.80 1.42
N LEU A 195 -6.89 -9.46 2.19
CA LEU A 195 -5.81 -8.60 1.69
C LEU A 195 -5.05 -9.26 0.53
N ALA A 196 -4.77 -10.56 0.62
CA ALA A 196 -4.10 -11.32 -0.42
C ALA A 196 -4.88 -11.31 -1.74
N ARG A 197 -6.22 -11.44 -1.68
CA ARG A 197 -7.10 -11.36 -2.86
C ARG A 197 -6.96 -10.02 -3.60
N GLU A 198 -7.04 -8.90 -2.87
CA GLU A 198 -6.89 -7.58 -3.49
C GLU A 198 -5.46 -7.34 -4.00
N TYR A 199 -4.47 -7.81 -3.24
CA TYR A 199 -3.06 -7.73 -3.64
C TYR A 199 -2.79 -8.49 -4.95
N LEU A 200 -3.31 -9.71 -5.08
CA LEU A 200 -3.20 -10.50 -6.31
C LEU A 200 -3.98 -9.86 -7.46
N SER A 201 -5.08 -9.17 -7.19
CA SER A 201 -5.81 -8.43 -8.22
C SER A 201 -4.99 -7.27 -8.79
N LEU A 202 -4.22 -6.58 -7.94
CA LEU A 202 -3.29 -5.53 -8.35
C LEU A 202 -2.11 -6.09 -9.15
N ILE A 203 -1.44 -7.14 -8.64
CA ILE A 203 -0.27 -7.73 -9.30
C ILE A 203 -0.66 -8.44 -10.60
N GLY A 204 -1.80 -9.12 -10.63
CA GLY A 204 -2.29 -9.80 -11.82
C GLY A 204 -2.83 -8.87 -12.90
N GLY A 205 -2.89 -7.56 -12.63
CA GLY A 205 -3.45 -6.59 -13.57
C GLY A 205 -4.92 -6.86 -13.88
N LEU A 206 -5.72 -7.22 -12.88
CA LEU A 206 -7.16 -7.45 -13.07
C LEU A 206 -7.93 -6.13 -13.15
N GLU A 207 -9.11 -6.17 -13.77
CA GLU A 207 -10.04 -5.02 -13.84
C GLU A 207 -9.39 -3.73 -14.38
N ASP A 208 -9.44 -2.64 -13.61
CA ASP A 208 -8.90 -1.33 -13.93
C ASP A 208 -7.39 -1.22 -13.70
N ALA A 209 -6.77 -2.17 -12.98
CA ALA A 209 -5.32 -2.27 -12.80
C ALA A 209 -4.62 -2.82 -14.04
N ALA A 210 -5.35 -3.45 -14.96
CA ALA A 210 -4.83 -4.00 -16.22
C ALA A 210 -3.95 -2.99 -16.96
N LYS A 211 -4.37 -1.73 -17.06
CA LYS A 211 -3.66 -0.66 -17.79
C LYS A 211 -2.26 -0.35 -17.26
N PHE A 212 -1.98 -0.73 -16.01
CA PHE A 212 -0.70 -0.45 -15.34
C PHE A 212 0.22 -1.66 -15.30
N HIS A 213 -0.29 -2.84 -15.62
CA HIS A 213 0.45 -4.09 -15.59
C HIS A 213 1.29 -4.27 -16.86
N HIS A 214 2.52 -4.77 -16.74
CA HIS A 214 3.45 -4.95 -17.87
C HIS A 214 2.87 -5.81 -19.03
N MET A 215 2.07 -6.83 -18.71
CA MET A 215 1.41 -7.68 -19.74
C MET A 215 0.22 -7.02 -20.46
N SER A 216 -0.07 -5.75 -20.19
CA SER A 216 -1.12 -5.01 -20.92
C SER A 216 -0.71 -4.53 -22.31
N SER A 217 0.59 -4.57 -22.61
CA SER A 217 1.11 -4.21 -23.92
C SER A 217 0.98 -5.36 -24.90
N ARG A 218 0.61 -5.05 -26.15
CA ARG A 218 0.38 -6.03 -27.22
C ARG A 218 1.64 -6.84 -27.60
N ASN A 219 2.82 -6.35 -27.20
CA ASN A 219 4.11 -6.98 -27.48
C ASN A 219 4.56 -7.94 -26.36
N ASN A 220 3.81 -8.07 -25.25
CA ASN A 220 4.20 -8.87 -24.09
C ASN A 220 5.63 -8.58 -23.60
N ASP A 221 6.09 -7.33 -23.76
CA ASP A 221 7.42 -6.94 -23.27
C ASP A 221 7.40 -6.96 -21.75
N SER A 222 8.28 -7.76 -21.15
CA SER A 222 8.42 -7.85 -19.69
C SER A 222 9.08 -6.59 -19.14
N LEU A 223 8.29 -5.52 -18.95
CA LEU A 223 8.71 -4.29 -18.28
C LEU A 223 8.79 -4.49 -16.75
N SER A 224 9.51 -5.53 -16.30
CA SER A 224 9.64 -5.92 -14.90
C SER A 224 10.11 -4.77 -14.01
N ASP A 225 10.96 -3.89 -14.54
CA ASP A 225 11.42 -2.70 -13.82
C ASP A 225 10.35 -1.63 -13.60
N LYS A 226 9.38 -1.49 -14.52
CA LYS A 226 8.25 -0.56 -14.36
C LYS A 226 7.34 -1.05 -13.24
N ASP A 227 6.97 -2.32 -13.29
CA ASP A 227 6.07 -2.94 -12.31
C ASP A 227 6.71 -2.99 -10.93
N ARG A 228 8.01 -3.26 -10.86
CA ARG A 228 8.79 -3.15 -9.63
C ARG A 228 8.74 -1.75 -9.03
N ARG A 229 8.87 -0.69 -9.84
CA ARG A 229 8.77 0.70 -9.35
C ARG A 229 7.38 0.99 -8.80
N LEU A 230 6.33 0.66 -9.57
CA LEU A 230 4.94 0.88 -9.16
C LEU A 230 4.63 0.13 -7.86
N PHE A 231 5.08 -1.11 -7.74
CA PHE A 231 4.93 -1.92 -6.53
C PHE A 231 5.65 -1.31 -5.32
N GLU A 232 6.92 -0.94 -5.47
CA GLU A 232 7.69 -0.36 -4.36
C GLU A 232 7.06 0.96 -3.87
N MET A 233 6.61 1.80 -4.80
CA MET A 233 5.87 3.03 -4.49
C MET A 233 4.53 2.74 -3.82
N LEU A 234 3.78 1.76 -4.31
CA LEU A 234 2.50 1.34 -3.72
C LEU A 234 2.69 0.92 -2.28
N ILE A 235 3.62 0.00 -2.00
CA ILE A 235 3.85 -0.51 -0.64
C ILE A 235 4.31 0.61 0.30
N CYS A 236 5.18 1.50 -0.19
CA CYS A 236 5.67 2.63 0.58
C CYS A 236 4.54 3.60 0.95
N MET A 237 3.74 4.03 -0.04
CA MET A 237 2.59 4.91 0.16
C MET A 237 1.51 4.26 1.03
N SER A 238 1.25 2.98 0.83
CA SER A 238 0.24 2.22 1.60
C SER A 238 0.61 2.14 3.07
N SER A 239 1.90 1.99 3.39
CA SER A 239 2.38 2.03 4.80
C SER A 239 2.00 3.35 5.48
N ARG A 240 2.06 4.47 4.75
CA ARG A 240 1.71 5.79 5.26
C ARG A 240 0.20 6.01 5.31
N VAL A 241 -0.55 5.51 4.34
CA VAL A 241 -2.03 5.49 4.40
C VAL A 241 -2.51 4.75 5.64
N VAL A 242 -2.01 3.55 5.90
CA VAL A 242 -2.36 2.77 7.09
C VAL A 242 -2.00 3.52 8.37
N TRP A 243 -0.78 4.07 8.43
CA TRP A 243 -0.33 4.85 9.58
C TRP A 243 -1.24 6.04 9.86
N ILE A 244 -1.62 6.83 8.84
CA ILE A 244 -2.55 7.95 9.00
C ILE A 244 -3.93 7.46 9.42
N ALA A 245 -4.45 6.41 8.76
CA ALA A 245 -5.78 5.86 9.04
C ALA A 245 -5.90 5.33 10.48
N LEU A 246 -4.80 4.82 11.04
CA LEU A 246 -4.72 4.26 12.40
C LEU A 246 -4.08 5.24 13.39
N GLN A 247 -4.39 6.53 13.23
CA GLN A 247 -4.04 7.60 14.19
C GLN A 247 -2.53 7.79 14.44
N ARG A 248 -1.71 7.49 13.43
CA ARG A 248 -0.25 7.71 13.42
C ARG A 248 0.52 6.99 14.53
N LYS A 249 0.03 5.83 14.96
CA LYS A 249 0.73 4.96 15.91
C LYS A 249 1.55 3.88 15.20
N HIS A 250 2.60 3.39 15.85
CA HIS A 250 3.31 2.15 15.46
C HIS A 250 3.90 2.11 14.05
N LEU A 251 4.43 3.22 13.51
CA LEU A 251 4.93 3.29 12.12
C LEU A 251 5.98 2.22 11.79
N THR A 252 6.99 2.04 12.64
CA THR A 252 8.05 1.05 12.43
C THR A 252 7.50 -0.38 12.41
N LEU A 253 6.51 -0.67 13.25
CA LEU A 253 5.85 -1.97 13.29
C LEU A 253 5.03 -2.22 12.02
N ILE A 254 4.30 -1.20 11.53
CA ILE A 254 3.58 -1.26 10.26
C ILE A 254 4.57 -1.55 9.12
N GLU A 255 5.67 -0.80 9.02
CA GLU A 255 6.67 -0.99 7.96
C GLU A 255 7.34 -2.38 8.00
N LEU A 256 7.65 -2.88 9.20
CA LEU A 256 8.22 -4.22 9.37
C LEU A 256 7.22 -5.30 8.95
N GLU A 257 5.96 -5.17 9.35
CA GLU A 257 4.92 -6.13 9.01
C GLU A 257 4.57 -6.09 7.52
N MET A 258 4.48 -4.91 6.90
CA MET A 258 4.36 -4.75 5.46
C MET A 258 5.49 -5.51 4.73
N GLY A 259 6.73 -5.36 5.19
CA GLY A 259 7.87 -6.12 4.67
C GLY A 259 7.67 -7.64 4.78
N ARG A 260 7.21 -8.11 5.95
CA ARG A 260 6.92 -9.52 6.21
C ARG A 260 5.81 -10.04 5.29
N VAL A 261 4.62 -9.43 5.28
CA VAL A 261 3.44 -9.97 4.58
C VAL A 261 3.57 -9.92 3.05
N PHE A 262 4.19 -8.87 2.50
CA PHE A 262 4.31 -8.71 1.05
C PHE A 262 5.57 -9.34 0.46
N ARG A 263 6.69 -9.40 1.20
CA ARG A 263 7.99 -9.87 0.66
C ARG A 263 8.56 -11.11 1.34
N SER A 264 8.28 -11.34 2.63
CA SER A 264 8.94 -12.25 3.58
C SER A 264 10.11 -11.64 4.36
N ASP A 265 10.50 -12.32 5.45
CA ASP A 265 11.59 -11.92 6.33
C ASP A 265 12.94 -11.82 5.59
N PHE A 266 13.18 -12.67 4.60
CA PHE A 266 14.43 -12.64 3.82
C PHE A 266 14.60 -11.36 3.00
N PHE A 267 13.49 -10.81 2.52
CA PHE A 267 13.46 -9.67 1.60
C PHE A 267 12.89 -8.40 2.25
N ASN A 268 12.83 -8.37 3.59
CA ASN A 268 12.35 -7.22 4.33
C ASN A 268 13.36 -6.07 4.27
N ILE A 269 13.08 -5.07 3.43
CA ILE A 269 13.96 -3.93 3.17
C ILE A 269 14.27 -3.14 4.45
N ILE A 270 13.30 -3.04 5.37
CA ILE A 270 13.43 -2.24 6.59
C ILE A 270 14.49 -2.83 7.52
N VAL A 271 14.49 -4.15 7.67
CA VAL A 271 15.48 -4.88 8.48
C VAL A 271 16.89 -4.67 7.92
N HIS A 272 17.04 -4.82 6.60
CA HIS A 272 18.36 -4.77 5.95
C HIS A 272 18.90 -3.34 5.76
N ARG A 273 18.04 -2.35 5.47
CA ARG A 273 18.47 -0.97 5.20
C ARG A 273 18.56 -0.11 6.45
N ARG A 274 17.56 -0.18 7.34
CA ARG A 274 17.50 0.69 8.54
C ARG A 274 18.22 0.07 9.74
N GLN A 275 18.77 -1.14 9.58
CA GLN A 275 19.41 -1.91 10.66
C GLN A 275 18.51 -2.04 11.90
N VAL A 276 17.19 -1.97 11.70
CA VAL A 276 16.22 -2.15 12.77
C VAL A 276 16.13 -3.65 13.01
N ALA A 277 16.51 -4.07 14.22
CA ALA A 277 16.37 -5.46 14.60
C ALA A 277 14.88 -5.85 14.47
N PRO A 278 14.56 -6.95 13.76
CA PRO A 278 13.20 -7.44 13.75
C PRO A 278 12.76 -7.68 15.19
N PHE A 279 11.52 -7.35 15.52
CA PHE A 279 11.02 -7.56 16.87
C PHE A 279 11.19 -9.05 17.23
N LYS A 280 11.89 -9.30 18.34
CA LYS A 280 12.04 -10.66 18.86
C LYS A 280 10.66 -11.15 19.29
N ARG A 281 10.12 -12.07 18.51
CA ARG A 281 8.88 -12.78 18.83
C ARG A 281 9.18 -14.12 19.48
N SER A 282 8.33 -14.51 20.42
CA SER A 282 8.36 -15.87 20.98
C SER A 282 7.74 -16.85 19.98
N ALA A 283 8.00 -18.14 20.14
CA ALA A 283 7.38 -19.17 19.30
C ALA A 283 5.83 -19.17 19.39
N ALA A 284 5.28 -18.76 20.54
CA ALA A 284 3.84 -18.62 20.73
C ALA A 284 3.28 -17.42 19.94
N GLU A 285 3.98 -16.28 19.99
CA GLU A 285 3.60 -15.09 19.22
C GLU A 285 3.71 -15.37 17.72
N ASP A 286 4.76 -16.05 17.27
CA ASP A 286 4.92 -16.44 15.86
C ASP A 286 3.77 -17.34 15.39
N ARG A 287 3.37 -18.32 16.20
CA ARG A 287 2.23 -19.19 15.88
C ARG A 287 0.96 -18.39 15.60
N VAL A 288 0.69 -17.33 16.36
CA VAL A 288 -0.52 -16.52 16.21
C VAL A 288 -0.39 -15.49 15.09
N MET A 289 0.68 -14.69 15.11
CA MET A 289 0.85 -13.55 14.21
C MET A 289 1.15 -13.99 12.77
N ILE A 290 2.01 -15.00 12.59
CA ILE A 290 2.39 -15.51 11.26
C ILE A 290 1.29 -16.40 10.70
N GLY A 291 0.70 -17.25 11.54
CA GLY A 291 -0.25 -18.27 11.13
C GLY A 291 0.40 -19.50 10.50
N PRO A 292 -0.39 -20.57 10.29
CA PRO A 292 0.11 -21.87 9.81
C PRO A 292 0.42 -21.90 8.31
N SER A 293 -0.17 -20.97 7.54
CA SER A 293 -0.10 -20.95 6.06
C SER A 293 1.27 -20.52 5.54
N ASN A 294 2.06 -19.79 6.32
CA ASN A 294 3.40 -19.33 5.92
C ASN A 294 4.46 -20.44 6.08
N ARG A 295 4.39 -21.46 5.22
CA ARG A 295 5.37 -22.55 5.21
C ARG A 295 6.73 -22.09 4.71
N TYR A 296 7.78 -22.74 5.22
CA TYR A 296 9.15 -22.51 4.78
C TYR A 296 9.29 -22.84 3.29
N GLU A 297 9.91 -21.93 2.55
CA GLU A 297 10.30 -22.12 1.16
C GLU A 297 11.75 -21.72 0.99
N ARG A 298 12.39 -22.24 -0.07
CA ARG A 298 13.77 -21.85 -0.41
C ARG A 298 13.76 -20.40 -0.90
N LYS A 299 14.78 -19.63 -0.56
CA LYS A 299 14.89 -18.19 -0.85
C LYS A 299 14.55 -17.79 -2.31
N LEU A 300 14.98 -18.58 -3.30
CA LEU A 300 14.73 -18.30 -4.71
C LEU A 300 13.30 -18.59 -5.18
N LEU A 301 12.58 -19.43 -4.44
CA LEU A 301 11.19 -19.82 -4.73
C LEU A 301 10.20 -19.17 -3.75
N GLN A 302 10.69 -18.24 -2.92
CA GLN A 302 9.94 -17.64 -1.85
C GLN A 302 8.79 -16.82 -2.40
N ARG A 303 7.57 -17.25 -2.09
CA ARG A 303 6.35 -16.47 -2.35
C ARG A 303 6.10 -15.47 -1.23
N SER A 304 5.35 -14.42 -1.55
CA SER A 304 4.77 -13.52 -0.56
C SER A 304 3.92 -14.33 0.43
N PRO A 305 4.09 -14.11 1.75
CA PRO A 305 3.25 -14.77 2.75
C PRO A 305 1.74 -14.58 2.55
N LEU A 306 1.28 -13.43 2.02
CA LEU A 306 -0.12 -13.24 1.65
C LEU A 306 -0.58 -14.22 0.57
N VAL A 307 0.24 -14.40 -0.46
CA VAL A 307 -0.08 -15.36 -1.54
C VAL A 307 -0.12 -16.78 -1.00
N LYS A 308 0.78 -17.14 -0.07
CA LYS A 308 0.73 -18.42 0.62
C LYS A 308 -0.53 -18.60 1.46
N GLU A 309 -0.97 -17.55 2.14
CA GLU A 309 -2.21 -17.56 2.91
C GLU A 309 -3.38 -17.98 2.03
N LEU A 310 -3.56 -17.31 0.89
CA LEU A 310 -4.67 -17.62 -0.02
C LEU A 310 -4.55 -19.02 -0.66
N MET A 311 -3.33 -19.49 -0.93
CA MET A 311 -3.11 -20.79 -1.59
C MET A 311 -3.20 -21.99 -0.64
N LEU A 312 -2.79 -21.82 0.62
CA LEU A 312 -2.57 -22.92 1.57
C LEU A 312 -3.50 -22.86 2.78
N GLY A 313 -4.12 -21.71 3.04
CA GLY A 313 -5.02 -21.50 4.16
C GLY A 313 -6.46 -21.92 3.83
N GLU A 314 -7.15 -22.41 4.86
CA GLU A 314 -8.58 -22.66 4.80
C GLU A 314 -9.32 -21.42 5.29
N HIS A 315 -9.98 -20.72 4.37
CA HIS A 315 -10.70 -19.50 4.66
C HIS A 315 -12.17 -19.61 4.30
N CYS A 316 -13.01 -18.89 5.02
CA CYS A 316 -14.43 -18.84 4.70
C CYS A 316 -14.63 -18.20 3.31
N HIS A 317 -15.20 -18.94 2.37
CA HIS A 317 -15.45 -18.44 1.02
C HIS A 317 -16.34 -17.19 1.00
N ARG A 318 -17.24 -17.04 1.99
CA ARG A 318 -18.06 -15.84 2.18
C ARG A 318 -17.20 -14.60 2.45
N MET A 319 -16.14 -14.76 3.24
CA MET A 319 -15.16 -13.71 3.52
C MET A 319 -14.32 -13.38 2.27
N LEU A 320 -13.87 -14.40 1.54
CA LEU A 320 -13.21 -14.23 0.24
C LEU A 320 -14.13 -13.66 -0.85
N GLY A 321 -15.44 -13.68 -0.62
CA GLY A 321 -16.47 -13.13 -1.49
C GLY A 321 -16.94 -11.73 -1.14
N ALA A 322 -16.58 -11.24 0.05
CA ALA A 322 -17.03 -9.96 0.58
C ALA A 322 -16.66 -8.82 -0.38
N GLY A 323 -17.62 -7.94 -0.68
CA GLY A 323 -17.47 -6.82 -1.62
C GLY A 323 -17.67 -7.16 -3.10
N PHE A 324 -17.85 -8.43 -3.48
CA PHE A 324 -18.06 -8.84 -4.87
C PHE A 324 -19.47 -9.40 -5.10
N LYS A 325 -19.86 -10.39 -4.30
CA LYS A 325 -21.14 -11.10 -4.42
C LYS A 325 -21.81 -11.21 -3.06
N ASN A 326 -23.13 -11.31 -3.09
CA ASN A 326 -23.93 -11.49 -1.88
C ASN A 326 -23.92 -12.97 -1.45
N PHE A 327 -22.96 -13.36 -0.61
CA PHE A 327 -22.87 -14.73 -0.09
C PHE A 327 -23.83 -14.95 1.09
N GLN A 328 -24.58 -16.04 1.04
CA GLN A 328 -25.47 -16.49 2.12
C GLN A 328 -24.93 -17.77 2.78
N PRO A 329 -25.31 -18.08 4.04
CA PRO A 329 -26.05 -17.22 4.96
C PRO A 329 -25.18 -16.08 5.52
N LEU A 330 -25.81 -14.95 5.84
CA LEU A 330 -25.14 -13.83 6.51
C LEU A 330 -25.20 -14.02 8.03
N ASP A 331 -24.07 -14.34 8.65
CA ASP A 331 -23.90 -14.30 10.10
C ASP A 331 -23.44 -12.90 10.57
N ALA A 332 -23.51 -12.64 11.89
CA ALA A 332 -23.10 -11.37 12.47
C ALA A 332 -21.66 -10.99 12.09
N ARG A 333 -20.76 -11.99 12.01
CA ARG A 333 -19.35 -11.82 11.67
C ARG A 333 -19.16 -11.40 10.22
N THR A 334 -19.74 -12.15 9.28
CA THR A 334 -19.66 -11.90 7.85
C THR A 334 -20.30 -10.56 7.52
N ASN A 335 -21.46 -10.25 8.13
CA ASN A 335 -22.11 -8.95 7.97
C ASN A 335 -21.24 -7.79 8.49
N TYR A 336 -20.61 -7.94 9.66
CA TYR A 336 -19.72 -6.92 10.23
C TYR A 336 -18.48 -6.70 9.35
N LEU A 337 -17.79 -7.77 8.94
CA LEU A 337 -16.58 -7.65 8.14
C LEU A 337 -16.86 -7.25 6.68
N GLU A 338 -17.97 -7.68 6.08
CA GLU A 338 -18.42 -7.19 4.78
C GLU A 338 -18.73 -5.69 4.84
N ALA A 339 -19.42 -5.22 5.89
CA ALA A 339 -19.65 -3.80 6.09
C ALA A 339 -18.33 -3.02 6.27
N ALA A 340 -17.43 -3.53 7.12
CA ALA A 340 -16.12 -2.90 7.34
C ALA A 340 -15.32 -2.75 6.03
N TYR A 341 -15.38 -3.77 5.17
CA TYR A 341 -14.64 -3.82 3.91
C TYR A 341 -15.31 -3.04 2.77
N ALA A 342 -16.61 -3.23 2.54
CA ALA A 342 -17.29 -2.80 1.32
C ALA A 342 -18.34 -1.70 1.51
N ALA A 343 -18.82 -1.45 2.74
CA ALA A 343 -19.84 -0.42 2.95
C ALA A 343 -19.31 0.98 2.62
N PRO A 344 -20.16 1.85 2.06
CA PRO A 344 -19.87 3.27 1.96
C PRO A 344 -19.44 3.85 3.31
N GLU A 345 -18.48 4.76 3.26
CA GLU A 345 -17.78 5.27 4.45
C GLU A 345 -18.73 6.07 5.34
N GLU A 346 -19.75 6.68 4.74
CA GLU A 346 -20.79 7.47 5.40
C GLU A 346 -21.70 6.59 6.28
N LEU A 347 -21.81 5.30 5.97
CA LEU A 347 -22.71 4.37 6.68
C LEU A 347 -22.03 3.65 7.85
N LEU A 348 -20.70 3.64 7.90
CA LEU A 348 -19.92 2.84 8.86
C LEU A 348 -20.31 3.11 10.31
N LEU A 349 -20.34 4.38 10.71
CA LEU A 349 -20.66 4.77 12.08
C LEU A 349 -22.09 4.36 12.46
N SER A 350 -23.05 4.53 11.54
CA SER A 350 -24.45 4.14 11.75
C SER A 350 -24.65 2.62 11.88
N MET A 351 -23.77 1.84 11.24
CA MET A 351 -23.75 0.37 11.32
C MET A 351 -22.99 -0.14 12.54
N GLY A 352 -22.41 0.75 13.37
CA GLY A 352 -21.60 0.37 14.52
C GLY A 352 -20.25 -0.25 14.13
N VAL A 353 -19.74 0.06 12.94
CA VAL A 353 -18.48 -0.47 12.41
C VAL A 353 -17.43 0.64 12.37
N THR A 354 -16.26 0.39 12.95
CA THR A 354 -15.18 1.39 13.03
C THR A 354 -13.96 0.92 12.25
N VAL A 355 -13.50 1.71 11.29
CA VAL A 355 -12.31 1.40 10.48
C VAL A 355 -11.29 2.52 10.61
N GLY A 356 -10.48 2.49 11.67
CA GLY A 356 -9.56 3.57 12.02
C GLY A 356 -10.30 4.90 12.15
N VAL A 357 -9.83 5.93 11.43
CA VAL A 357 -10.50 7.24 11.33
C VAL A 357 -11.58 7.31 10.23
N ILE A 358 -11.70 6.28 9.37
CA ILE A 358 -12.61 6.28 8.22
C ILE A 358 -14.06 6.17 8.69
N GLY A 359 -14.93 6.99 8.10
CA GLY A 359 -16.36 7.07 8.42
C GLY A 359 -16.69 7.93 9.64
N ILE A 360 -15.67 8.42 10.36
CA ILE A 360 -15.86 9.38 11.45
C ILE A 360 -16.05 10.78 10.84
N PRO A 361 -16.93 11.62 11.40
CA PRO A 361 -17.07 13.02 10.98
C PRO A 361 -15.74 13.77 10.99
N ARG A 362 -15.50 14.53 9.91
CA ARG A 362 -14.22 15.20 9.68
C ARG A 362 -13.95 16.33 10.68
N ASP A 363 -15.00 16.90 11.26
CA ASP A 363 -14.93 17.98 12.24
C ASP A 363 -14.21 17.57 13.54
N GLU A 364 -14.18 16.27 13.85
CA GLU A 364 -13.43 15.71 14.99
C GLU A 364 -11.90 15.82 14.81
N TYR A 365 -11.41 16.00 13.58
CA TYR A 365 -9.99 16.04 13.28
C TYR A 365 -9.52 17.39 12.72
N ASP A 366 -8.22 17.63 12.83
CA ASP A 366 -7.58 18.72 12.09
C ASP A 366 -7.48 18.39 10.58
N PRO A 367 -7.05 19.34 9.72
CA PRO A 367 -6.98 19.10 8.27
C PRO A 367 -6.10 17.93 7.86
N VAL A 368 -5.14 17.52 8.70
CA VAL A 368 -4.26 16.38 8.46
C VAL A 368 -4.69 15.16 9.27
N LEU A 369 -5.95 15.06 9.73
CA LEU A 369 -6.47 13.91 10.47
C LEU A 369 -5.73 13.62 11.79
N MET A 370 -5.23 14.64 12.47
CA MET A 370 -4.79 14.53 13.87
C MET A 370 -5.96 14.86 14.79
N THR A 371 -6.05 14.15 15.91
CA THR A 371 -7.02 14.47 16.96
C THR A 371 -6.79 15.89 17.46
N ARG A 372 -7.83 16.73 17.47
CA ARG A 372 -7.72 18.09 17.97
C ARG A 372 -7.57 18.08 19.48
N GLU A 373 -6.56 18.80 20.00
CA GLU A 373 -6.48 19.09 21.43
C GLU A 373 -7.69 19.94 21.84
N ARG A 374 -8.51 19.41 22.76
CA ARG A 374 -9.71 20.08 23.27
C ARG A 374 -9.35 21.11 24.35
N THR A 375 -8.47 22.05 24.02
CA THR A 375 -7.91 23.03 24.99
C THR A 375 -8.57 24.41 24.89
N SER A 376 -9.57 24.60 24.03
CA SER A 376 -10.23 25.90 23.84
C SER A 376 -11.68 25.90 24.30
N LYS A 377 -12.14 27.04 24.85
CA LYS A 377 -13.53 27.38 25.25
C LYS A 377 -14.58 27.30 24.12
N THR A 378 -14.26 26.65 23.00
CA THR A 378 -14.95 26.71 21.70
C THR A 378 -15.54 25.37 21.28
N PHE A 379 -15.25 24.27 21.98
CA PHE A 379 -15.85 22.95 21.71
C PHE A 379 -16.93 22.63 22.74
N ASN A 380 -18.18 23.04 22.46
CA ASN A 380 -19.36 22.67 23.26
C ASN A 380 -19.96 21.30 22.87
N LYS A 381 -19.40 20.62 21.86
CA LYS A 381 -19.91 19.33 21.35
C LYS A 381 -19.31 18.17 22.16
N PRO A 382 -20.13 17.23 22.67
CA PRO A 382 -19.62 16.02 23.31
C PRO A 382 -18.81 15.18 22.30
N PRO A 383 -17.79 14.43 22.74
CA PRO A 383 -17.10 13.49 21.87
C PRO A 383 -18.08 12.47 21.30
N ILE A 384 -17.91 12.18 20.02
CA ILE A 384 -18.60 11.07 19.39
C ILE A 384 -18.07 9.78 20.03
N GLU A 385 -18.99 8.98 20.57
CA GLU A 385 -18.67 7.63 21.02
C GLU A 385 -18.47 6.74 19.80
N VAL A 386 -17.22 6.35 19.57
CA VAL A 386 -16.84 5.46 18.47
C VAL A 386 -16.80 4.03 19.00
N PRO A 387 -17.55 3.09 18.43
CA PRO A 387 -17.55 1.70 18.90
C PRO A 387 -16.16 1.07 18.68
N PRO A 388 -15.70 0.20 19.59
CA PRO A 388 -14.42 -0.47 19.41
C PRO A 388 -14.51 -1.45 18.23
N PHE A 389 -13.40 -1.61 17.50
CA PHE A 389 -13.34 -2.61 16.45
C PHE A 389 -13.25 -4.00 17.08
N LYS A 390 -14.36 -4.73 17.01
CA LYS A 390 -14.46 -6.06 17.59
C LYS A 390 -15.11 -7.01 16.61
N ILE A 391 -14.31 -7.95 16.11
CA ILE A 391 -14.79 -8.96 15.18
C ILE A 391 -15.74 -9.90 15.93
N PRO A 392 -16.98 -10.10 15.44
CA PRO A 392 -17.90 -11.07 16.04
C PRO A 392 -17.36 -12.51 15.95
N PRO A 393 -17.75 -13.39 16.90
CA PRO A 393 -17.29 -14.77 16.92
C PRO A 393 -17.74 -15.53 15.67
N ARG A 394 -16.95 -16.53 15.28
CA ARG A 394 -17.29 -17.41 14.14
C ARG A 394 -18.50 -18.26 14.48
N VAL A 395 -19.44 -18.32 13.54
CA VAL A 395 -20.56 -19.26 13.57
C VAL A 395 -20.28 -20.37 12.57
N ARG A 396 -20.35 -21.63 13.03
CA ARG A 396 -20.29 -22.78 12.12
C ARG A 396 -21.68 -23.00 11.55
N HIS A 397 -21.79 -22.94 10.23
CA HIS A 397 -22.99 -23.34 9.51
C HIS A 397 -22.85 -24.80 9.09
N GLY A 398 -23.95 -25.55 9.08
CA GLY A 398 -23.95 -26.90 8.51
C GLY A 398 -23.76 -26.83 6.99
N ASP A 399 -23.22 -27.90 6.39
CA ASP A 399 -23.04 -27.97 4.93
C ASP A 399 -24.36 -27.80 4.16
N ASP A 400 -25.48 -28.17 4.78
CA ASP A 400 -26.83 -27.99 4.22
C ASP A 400 -27.31 -26.53 4.21
N ASP A 401 -26.78 -25.69 5.10
CA ASP A 401 -27.14 -24.26 5.20
C ASP A 401 -26.42 -23.42 4.14
N ILE A 402 -25.31 -23.93 3.59
CA ILE A 402 -24.46 -23.22 2.64
C ILE A 402 -25.00 -23.45 1.22
N PRO A 403 -25.31 -22.38 0.47
CA PRO A 403 -25.72 -22.52 -0.93
C PRO A 403 -24.67 -23.29 -1.74
N LYS A 404 -25.10 -24.36 -2.42
CA LYS A 404 -24.22 -25.20 -3.25
C LYS A 404 -23.80 -24.54 -4.57
N THR A 405 -24.38 -23.39 -4.89
CA THR A 405 -24.14 -22.64 -6.12
C THR A 405 -23.50 -21.29 -5.81
N PHE A 406 -22.64 -20.83 -6.71
CA PHE A 406 -22.03 -19.51 -6.62
C PHE A 406 -23.11 -18.41 -6.68
N PRO A 407 -23.09 -17.40 -5.80
CA PRO A 407 -24.13 -16.38 -5.78
C PRO A 407 -24.16 -15.55 -7.06
N VAL A 408 -25.36 -15.35 -7.60
CA VAL A 408 -25.58 -14.51 -8.79
C VAL A 408 -25.64 -13.03 -8.40
N GLU A 409 -26.29 -12.73 -7.29
CA GLU A 409 -26.54 -11.37 -6.80
C GLU A 409 -25.25 -10.59 -6.54
N PRO A 410 -25.20 -9.30 -6.95
CA PRO A 410 -24.05 -8.45 -6.66
C PRO A 410 -23.92 -8.18 -5.16
N CYS A 411 -22.75 -7.69 -4.73
CA CYS A 411 -22.57 -7.22 -3.36
C CYS A 411 -23.65 -6.19 -2.98
N ARG A 412 -24.05 -6.24 -1.71
CA ARG A 412 -25.02 -5.34 -1.09
C ARG A 412 -24.59 -3.87 -1.16
N TYR A 413 -23.30 -3.64 -1.06
CA TYR A 413 -22.72 -2.30 -1.02
C TYR A 413 -22.18 -1.93 -2.40
N LYS A 414 -22.44 -0.68 -2.78
CA LYS A 414 -21.92 -0.07 -3.99
C LYS A 414 -21.27 1.24 -3.62
N GLU A 415 -20.25 1.59 -4.40
CA GLU A 415 -19.62 2.90 -4.29
C GLU A 415 -20.64 4.02 -4.51
N THR A 416 -20.59 5.03 -3.64
CA THR A 416 -21.43 6.23 -3.76
C THR A 416 -20.91 7.12 -4.88
N GLU A 417 -21.81 7.83 -5.56
CA GLU A 417 -21.43 8.76 -6.61
C GLU A 417 -20.51 9.87 -6.07
N GLN A 418 -20.72 10.27 -4.81
CA GLN A 418 -19.87 11.22 -4.11
C GLN A 418 -18.40 10.74 -4.05
N THR A 419 -18.16 9.50 -3.58
CA THR A 419 -16.82 8.93 -3.49
C THR A 419 -16.18 8.78 -4.87
N ARG A 420 -16.96 8.38 -5.87
CA ARG A 420 -16.50 8.28 -7.26
C ARG A 420 -16.05 9.64 -7.82
N ILE A 421 -16.87 10.68 -7.68
CA ILE A 421 -16.57 12.03 -8.16
C ILE A 421 -15.36 12.60 -7.41
N ALA A 422 -15.29 12.40 -6.10
CA ALA A 422 -14.17 12.83 -5.26
C ALA A 422 -12.85 12.24 -5.76
N ARG A 423 -12.81 10.92 -6.00
CA ARG A 423 -11.62 10.23 -6.50
C ARG A 423 -11.15 10.77 -7.85
N ILE A 424 -12.08 10.98 -8.79
CA ILE A 424 -11.75 11.52 -10.12
C ILE A 424 -11.21 12.95 -10.01
N THR A 425 -11.86 13.78 -9.18
CA THR A 425 -11.49 15.19 -8.99
C THR A 425 -10.12 15.31 -8.35
N GLN A 426 -9.86 14.55 -7.28
CA GLN A 426 -8.55 14.55 -6.61
C GLN A 426 -7.45 13.97 -7.49
N CYS A 427 -7.73 12.92 -8.26
CA CYS A 427 -6.78 12.41 -9.25
C CYS A 427 -6.35 13.49 -10.25
N LYS A 428 -7.31 14.26 -10.81
CA LYS A 428 -7.00 15.37 -11.72
C LYS A 428 -6.18 16.47 -11.05
N MET A 429 -6.54 16.84 -9.83
CA MET A 429 -5.83 17.85 -9.03
C MET A 429 -4.37 17.44 -8.79
N TRP A 430 -4.15 16.25 -8.24
CA TRP A 430 -2.81 15.73 -7.94
C TRP A 430 -1.97 15.56 -9.20
N ARG A 431 -2.55 15.08 -10.30
CA ARG A 431 -1.83 14.98 -11.59
C ARG A 431 -1.38 16.35 -12.09
N LYS A 432 -2.23 17.37 -11.98
CA LYS A 432 -1.87 18.74 -12.36
C LYS A 432 -0.76 19.28 -11.47
N HIS A 433 -0.86 19.05 -10.17
CA HIS A 433 0.15 19.49 -9.19
C HIS A 433 1.52 18.85 -9.49
N VAL A 434 1.57 17.52 -9.63
CA VAL A 434 2.81 16.78 -9.94
C VAL A 434 3.40 17.19 -11.29
N LYS A 435 2.58 17.39 -12.33
CA LYS A 435 3.07 17.88 -13.62
C LYS A 435 3.70 19.28 -13.52
N LYS A 436 3.04 20.21 -12.82
CA LYS A 436 3.56 21.56 -12.61
C LYS A 436 4.88 21.53 -11.83
N ALA A 437 4.98 20.70 -10.80
CA ALA A 437 6.22 20.52 -10.03
C ALA A 437 7.36 19.98 -10.92
N LEU A 438 7.07 19.03 -11.81
CA LEU A 438 8.03 18.49 -12.78
C LEU A 438 8.49 19.52 -13.83
N GLU A 439 7.56 20.34 -14.34
CA GLU A 439 7.85 21.42 -15.30
C GLU A 439 8.81 22.47 -14.70
N VAL A 440 8.55 22.88 -13.45
CA VAL A 440 9.42 23.84 -12.73
C VAL A 440 10.82 23.27 -12.47
N ALA A 441 10.92 21.95 -12.31
CA ALA A 441 12.19 21.27 -12.05
C ALA A 441 13.05 21.03 -13.32
N ASN A 442 12.58 21.35 -14.53
CA ASN A 442 13.32 21.17 -15.78
C ASN A 442 14.12 22.45 -16.15
N PRO A 443 15.45 22.50 -15.91
CA PRO A 443 16.23 23.73 -16.07
C PRO A 443 16.41 24.17 -17.53
N ASP A 444 16.26 23.26 -18.49
CA ASP A 444 16.56 23.51 -19.89
C ASP A 444 15.45 24.30 -20.62
N GLU A 445 14.20 24.17 -20.19
CA GLU A 445 13.10 25.01 -20.70
C GLU A 445 13.18 26.42 -20.12
N ILE A 446 13.60 26.58 -18.87
CA ILE A 446 13.85 27.88 -18.25
C ILE A 446 15.04 28.57 -18.94
N ARG A 447 16.10 27.84 -19.28
CA ARG A 447 17.22 28.37 -20.07
C ARG A 447 16.79 28.78 -21.48
N ARG A 448 15.94 28.00 -22.16
CA ARG A 448 15.39 28.36 -23.49
C ARG A 448 14.43 29.55 -23.43
N ALA A 449 13.59 29.63 -22.40
CA ALA A 449 12.67 30.76 -22.19
C ALA A 449 13.41 32.05 -21.79
N ALA A 450 14.52 31.95 -21.05
CA ALA A 450 15.39 33.08 -20.72
C ALA A 450 16.21 33.55 -21.93
N SER A 451 16.72 32.63 -22.75
CA SER A 451 17.47 32.99 -23.97
C SER A 451 16.57 33.52 -25.10
N GLY A 452 15.31 33.05 -25.20
CA GLY A 452 14.31 33.61 -26.11
C GLY A 452 13.87 35.04 -25.75
N LYS A 453 13.86 35.40 -24.46
CA LYS A 453 13.56 36.78 -24.02
C LYS A 453 14.76 37.74 -24.15
N LEU A 454 15.99 37.24 -24.03
CA LEU A 454 17.19 38.05 -24.31
C LEU A 454 17.33 38.40 -25.81
N ALA A 455 16.93 37.50 -26.71
CA ALA A 455 16.97 37.77 -28.16
C ALA A 455 16.00 38.88 -28.61
N HIS A 456 14.85 39.03 -27.95
CA HIS A 456 13.90 40.12 -28.22
C HIS A 456 14.30 41.47 -27.60
N LEU A 457 15.09 41.46 -26.52
CA LEU A 457 15.60 42.69 -25.90
C LEU A 457 16.83 43.22 -26.66
N THR A 458 17.72 42.37 -27.18
CA THR A 458 18.87 42.81 -27.95
C THR A 458 18.53 43.31 -29.36
N SER A 459 17.46 42.80 -29.99
CA SER A 459 17.03 43.31 -31.32
C SER A 459 16.30 44.67 -31.24
N SER A 460 15.68 45.00 -30.10
CA SER A 460 14.97 46.29 -29.94
C SER A 460 15.89 47.46 -29.53
N VAL A 461 17.04 47.15 -28.91
CA VAL A 461 18.03 48.16 -28.50
C VAL A 461 18.99 48.51 -29.64
N ILE A 462 19.21 47.60 -30.61
CA ILE A 462 20.08 47.88 -31.77
C ILE A 462 19.36 48.70 -32.86
N SER A 463 18.02 48.69 -32.94
CA SER A 463 17.30 49.52 -33.94
C SER A 463 17.01 50.96 -33.49
N SER A 464 17.16 51.27 -32.20
CA SER A 464 16.96 52.62 -31.65
C SER A 464 18.23 53.46 -31.58
N ALA A 465 19.42 52.86 -31.65
CA ALA A 465 20.70 53.56 -31.65
C ALA A 465 21.23 53.93 -33.05
N ALA A 466 20.51 53.63 -34.14
CA ALA A 466 20.92 53.92 -35.53
C ALA A 466 20.10 55.04 -36.19
N LYS A 467 19.45 55.91 -35.41
CA LYS A 467 18.65 57.05 -35.91
C LYS A 467 19.03 58.41 -35.31
N GLU A 468 20.11 58.49 -34.54
CA GLU A 468 20.72 59.76 -34.12
C GLU A 468 22.21 59.73 -34.43
N GLU A 469 22.54 59.84 -35.72
CA GLU A 469 23.76 60.51 -36.24
C GLU A 469 23.48 61.05 -37.64
#